data_AF-Q3MEN9-F1
#
_entry.id   AF-Q3MEN9-F1
#
_cell.length_a   1.000
_cell.length_b   1.000
_cell.length_c   1.000
_cell.angle_alpha   90.00
_cell.angle_beta   90.00
_cell.angle_gamma   90.00
#
_symmetry.space_group_name_H-M   'P 1'
#
loop_
_entity.id
_entity.type
_entity.pdbx_description
1 polymer ?
#
loop_
_entity_poly.entity_id
_entity_poly.type
_entity_poly.pdbx_seq_one_letter_code
_entity_poly.pdbx_strand_id
1 'polypeptide(L)'
;MTQHDAQPLIRLTALNFVKKTSYGFWLLTLGFWLIVSYGSEKTAFSQNLSPQPSVQPQKKFVCHQQSLETLTTQLLRDLPSYANRATQRGRRLRRSSDIYSYMLIAGRPEFQPLPLNVEGSNTDRQKKSVSDVEQVFFTTLERQYIDKKAVELQEFHWLLLTKTSSDWRFVMMFTQTGAYPQQQPPSPPRDSSNGSIAQGVKTWLRDCQAGSIRVR
;
A
#
# COMPACT_ATOMS: atom_id res chain seq x y z
N MET A 1 6.35 74.51 6.14
CA MET A 1 7.29 75.62 5.84
C MET A 1 8.68 74.99 5.89
N THR A 2 9.39 74.65 4.82
CA THR A 2 9.54 75.10 3.41
C THR A 2 10.21 73.90 2.69
N GLN A 3 9.68 73.29 1.63
CA GLN A 3 9.65 73.65 0.20
C GLN A 3 11.02 73.81 -0.50
N HIS A 4 11.11 73.15 -1.68
CA HIS A 4 12.10 73.22 -2.78
C HIS A 4 13.40 72.39 -2.63
N ASP A 5 13.91 71.64 -3.60
CA ASP A 5 13.55 71.45 -5.01
C ASP A 5 14.32 70.28 -5.65
N ALA A 6 13.71 69.75 -6.73
CA ALA A 6 14.26 69.22 -7.98
C ALA A 6 15.28 68.04 -8.05
N GLN A 7 14.86 67.04 -8.85
CA GLN A 7 15.67 66.04 -9.56
C GLN A 7 16.56 66.71 -10.64
N PRO A 8 17.56 65.98 -11.18
CA PRO A 8 17.30 65.43 -12.52
C PRO A 8 17.85 64.01 -12.78
N LEU A 9 17.03 63.31 -13.56
CA LEU A 9 17.33 62.32 -14.61
C LEU A 9 18.81 62.03 -14.93
N ILE A 10 19.20 60.76 -14.78
CA ILE A 10 20.20 60.12 -15.63
C ILE A 10 19.57 58.88 -16.26
N ARG A 11 19.19 59.01 -17.54
CA ARG A 11 19.08 57.90 -18.48
C ARG A 11 20.50 57.45 -18.84
N LEU A 12 20.76 56.15 -18.90
CA LEU A 12 21.67 55.55 -19.88
C LEU A 12 21.44 54.03 -19.96
N THR A 13 20.72 53.66 -21.02
CA THR A 13 20.95 52.50 -21.90
C THR A 13 21.15 51.12 -21.28
N ALA A 14 20.09 50.32 -21.39
CA ALA A 14 20.17 48.87 -21.48
C ALA A 14 21.06 48.46 -22.65
N LEU A 15 22.16 47.76 -22.36
CA LEU A 15 22.91 47.00 -23.36
C LEU A 15 22.41 45.56 -23.36
N ASN A 16 21.63 45.26 -24.39
CA ASN A 16 21.27 43.91 -24.78
C ASN A 16 22.53 43.11 -25.12
N PHE A 17 22.78 42.01 -24.42
CA PHE A 17 23.69 40.97 -24.90
C PHE A 17 22.88 39.72 -25.23
N VAL A 18 22.23 39.75 -26.39
CA VAL A 18 21.64 38.57 -27.02
C VAL A 18 22.78 37.74 -27.60
N LYS A 19 23.20 36.70 -26.88
CA LYS A 19 24.17 35.73 -27.39
C LYS A 19 23.43 34.73 -28.28
N LYS A 20 23.40 35.04 -29.59
CA LYS A 20 22.87 34.18 -30.64
C LYS A 20 23.95 33.17 -31.03
N THR A 21 23.88 31.95 -30.51
CA THR A 21 24.78 30.85 -30.91
C THR A 21 24.09 29.96 -31.94
N SER A 22 24.81 29.75 -33.05
CA SER A 22 24.40 29.12 -34.30
C SER A 22 24.06 27.64 -34.15
N TYR A 23 22.87 27.27 -34.65
CA TYR A 23 22.58 25.93 -35.17
C TYR A 23 23.44 25.67 -36.42
N GLY A 24 23.87 24.43 -36.68
CA GLY A 24 24.21 24.03 -38.05
C GLY A 24 25.44 23.14 -38.31
N PHE A 25 26.14 22.60 -37.31
CA PHE A 25 27.34 21.78 -37.58
C PHE A 25 27.51 20.53 -36.70
N TRP A 26 26.42 19.93 -36.23
CA TRP A 26 26.46 18.67 -35.46
C TRP A 26 25.49 17.58 -35.97
N LEU A 27 25.03 17.71 -37.22
CA LEU A 27 24.11 16.75 -37.85
C LEU A 27 24.71 15.99 -39.05
N LEU A 28 26.04 16.02 -39.23
CA LEU A 28 26.73 15.30 -40.32
C LEU A 28 27.84 14.33 -39.86
N THR A 29 27.86 13.92 -38.59
CA THR A 29 28.84 12.95 -38.08
C THR A 29 28.25 11.76 -37.29
N LEU A 30 26.92 11.64 -37.18
CA LEU A 30 26.25 10.47 -36.58
C LEU A 30 25.53 9.56 -37.60
N GLY A 31 25.69 9.82 -38.90
CA GLY A 31 25.15 8.97 -39.98
C GLY A 31 26.05 7.79 -40.37
N PHE A 32 27.25 7.67 -39.78
CA PHE A 32 28.26 6.67 -40.16
C PHE A 32 28.63 5.72 -39.02
N TRP A 33 27.66 5.35 -38.18
CA TRP A 33 27.76 4.28 -37.18
C TRP A 33 26.55 3.34 -37.19
N LEU A 34 25.87 3.22 -38.34
CA LEU A 34 24.72 2.32 -38.53
C LEU A 34 24.96 1.17 -39.52
N ILE A 35 26.21 0.94 -39.99
CA ILE A 35 26.48 -0.09 -41.03
C ILE A 35 27.52 -1.16 -40.61
N VAL A 36 28.13 -1.12 -39.42
CA VAL A 36 29.11 -2.16 -38.98
C VAL A 36 28.80 -2.75 -37.60
N SER A 37 27.53 -3.07 -37.33
CA SER A 37 27.17 -3.92 -36.17
C SER A 37 26.03 -4.89 -36.49
N TYR A 38 26.00 -5.40 -37.72
CA TYR A 38 25.33 -6.65 -38.05
C TYR A 38 26.35 -7.78 -37.86
N GLY A 39 26.21 -8.56 -36.77
CA GLY A 39 27.05 -9.75 -36.59
C GLY A 39 27.40 -10.06 -35.14
N SER A 40 26.40 -10.25 -34.28
CA SER A 40 26.53 -11.11 -33.10
C SER A 40 25.13 -11.51 -32.67
N GLU A 41 24.62 -12.57 -33.30
CA GLU A 41 23.54 -13.36 -32.77
C GLU A 41 23.95 -13.87 -31.38
N LYS A 42 23.56 -13.14 -30.34
CA LYS A 42 23.52 -13.72 -29.00
C LYS A 42 22.31 -14.64 -28.97
N THR A 43 22.51 -15.92 -29.33
CA THR A 43 21.61 -16.98 -28.91
C THR A 43 21.58 -16.95 -27.39
N ALA A 44 20.54 -16.30 -26.83
CA ALA A 44 20.23 -16.41 -25.42
C ALA A 44 19.91 -17.89 -25.17
N PHE A 45 20.80 -18.57 -24.46
CA PHE A 45 20.58 -19.90 -23.94
C PHE A 45 19.39 -19.80 -22.97
N SER A 46 18.17 -20.02 -23.47
CA SER A 46 17.03 -20.29 -22.62
C SER A 46 17.28 -21.68 -22.03
N GLN A 47 17.79 -21.73 -20.80
CA GLN A 47 17.68 -22.94 -20.01
C GLN A 47 16.18 -23.19 -19.84
N ASN A 48 15.63 -24.07 -20.67
CA ASN A 48 14.40 -24.76 -20.36
C ASN A 48 14.67 -25.53 -19.07
N LEU A 49 14.38 -24.88 -17.93
CA LEU A 49 14.14 -25.57 -16.68
C LEU A 49 13.00 -26.53 -16.96
N SER A 50 13.36 -27.77 -17.23
CA SER A 50 12.43 -28.90 -17.24
C SER A 50 11.64 -28.82 -15.94
N PRO A 51 10.30 -28.68 -15.97
CA PRO A 51 9.50 -28.71 -14.76
C PRO A 51 9.60 -30.11 -14.19
N GLN A 52 10.49 -30.31 -13.22
CA GLN A 52 10.49 -31.51 -12.40
C GLN A 52 9.17 -31.48 -11.61
N PRO A 53 8.25 -32.43 -11.81
CA PRO A 53 6.98 -32.42 -11.11
C PRO A 53 7.20 -32.95 -9.69
N SER A 54 7.74 -32.13 -8.79
CA SER A 54 7.56 -32.35 -7.35
C SER A 54 6.17 -31.85 -6.94
N VAL A 55 5.14 -32.39 -7.58
CA VAL A 55 3.75 -32.18 -7.15
C VAL A 55 3.51 -33.12 -5.97
N GLN A 56 4.04 -32.75 -4.81
CA GLN A 56 3.33 -33.03 -3.57
C GLN A 56 1.93 -32.42 -3.77
N PRO A 57 0.84 -33.18 -3.67
CA PRO A 57 -0.49 -32.62 -3.82
C PRO A 57 -0.71 -31.63 -2.69
N GLN A 58 -0.43 -30.34 -2.96
CA GLN A 58 -0.69 -29.28 -2.01
C GLN A 58 -2.19 -29.33 -1.72
N LYS A 59 -2.53 -29.64 -0.47
CA LYS A 59 -3.91 -29.67 0.00
C LYS A 59 -4.51 -28.31 -0.34
N LYS A 60 -5.47 -28.30 -1.27
CA LYS A 60 -6.12 -27.06 -1.72
C LYS A 60 -6.78 -26.40 -0.51
N PHE A 61 -6.42 -25.15 -0.26
CA PHE A 61 -7.04 -24.37 0.80
C PHE A 61 -8.42 -23.91 0.34
N VAL A 62 -9.46 -24.51 0.91
CA VAL A 62 -10.85 -24.21 0.54
C VAL A 62 -11.39 -23.17 1.51
N CYS A 63 -11.34 -21.90 1.10
CA CYS A 63 -11.53 -20.75 2.00
C CYS A 63 -12.87 -20.72 2.74
N HIS A 64 -13.95 -21.18 2.12
CA HIS A 64 -15.27 -21.18 2.74
C HIS A 64 -15.43 -22.19 3.88
N GLN A 65 -14.63 -23.26 3.85
CA GLN A 65 -14.66 -24.32 4.87
C GLN A 65 -13.81 -23.97 6.08
N GLN A 66 -13.00 -22.91 6.00
CA GLN A 66 -12.06 -22.55 7.05
C GLN A 66 -12.77 -21.88 8.22
N SER A 67 -12.29 -22.20 9.42
CA SER A 67 -12.60 -21.40 10.62
C SER A 67 -12.06 -19.99 10.45
N LEU A 68 -12.64 -19.04 11.19
CA LEU A 68 -12.17 -17.65 11.23
C LEU A 68 -10.67 -17.59 11.57
N GLU A 69 -10.24 -18.38 12.57
CA GLU A 69 -8.85 -18.45 13.00
C GLU A 69 -7.90 -18.92 11.89
N THR A 70 -8.23 -20.02 11.22
CA THR A 70 -7.39 -20.54 10.14
C THR A 70 -7.33 -19.56 8.97
N LEU A 71 -8.49 -19.00 8.58
CA LEU A 71 -8.59 -18.01 7.51
C LEU A 71 -7.71 -16.79 7.81
N THR A 72 -7.88 -16.18 8.98
CA THR A 72 -7.18 -14.95 9.37
C THR A 72 -5.69 -15.17 9.59
N THR A 73 -5.27 -16.32 10.10
CA THR A 73 -3.86 -16.67 10.23
C THR A 73 -3.17 -16.70 8.86
N GLN A 74 -3.81 -17.32 7.86
CA GLN A 74 -3.28 -17.35 6.48
C GLN A 74 -3.33 -15.95 5.84
N LEU A 75 -4.42 -15.21 6.08
CA LEU A 75 -4.59 -13.84 5.60
C LEU A 75 -3.47 -12.93 6.10
N LEU A 76 -3.24 -12.89 7.42
CA LEU A 76 -2.25 -12.00 8.03
C LEU A 76 -0.82 -12.37 7.63
N ARG A 77 -0.53 -13.66 7.41
CA ARG A 77 0.75 -14.10 6.84
C ARG A 77 1.03 -13.45 5.47
N ASP A 78 0.01 -13.41 4.62
CA ASP A 78 0.15 -12.90 3.24
C ASP A 78 -0.10 -11.38 3.15
N LEU A 79 -0.69 -10.78 4.18
CA LEU A 79 -1.18 -9.40 4.19
C LEU A 79 -0.11 -8.37 3.81
N PRO A 80 1.15 -8.42 4.28
CA PRO A 80 2.17 -7.47 3.85
C PRO A 80 2.32 -7.41 2.33
N SER A 81 2.27 -8.56 1.65
CA SER A 81 2.37 -8.62 0.19
C SER A 81 1.14 -8.00 -0.49
N TYR A 82 -0.06 -8.25 0.00
CA TYR A 82 -1.30 -7.72 -0.58
C TYR A 82 -1.47 -6.22 -0.31
N ALA A 83 -1.24 -5.78 0.93
CA ALA A 83 -1.32 -4.38 1.34
C ALA A 83 -0.28 -3.52 0.60
N ASN A 84 0.97 -3.99 0.49
CA ASN A 84 2.00 -3.25 -0.24
C ASN A 84 1.67 -3.11 -1.73
N ARG A 85 1.08 -4.13 -2.38
CA ARG A 85 0.58 -3.99 -3.76
C ARG A 85 -0.54 -2.96 -3.86
N ALA A 86 -1.46 -2.94 -2.89
CA ALA A 86 -2.55 -1.96 -2.86
C ALA A 86 -2.01 -0.53 -2.69
N THR A 87 -1.07 -0.31 -1.75
CA THR A 87 -0.40 0.99 -1.56
C THR A 87 0.29 1.46 -2.83
N GLN A 88 1.03 0.57 -3.50
CA GLN A 88 1.74 0.93 -4.73
C GLN A 88 0.79 1.26 -5.88
N ARG A 89 -0.35 0.57 -5.99
CA ARG A 89 -1.40 0.92 -6.97
C ARG A 89 -2.01 2.28 -6.66
N GLY A 90 -2.36 2.54 -5.40
CA GLY A 90 -2.92 3.82 -4.96
C GLY A 90 -1.99 5.01 -5.25
N ARG A 91 -0.68 4.84 -5.00
CA ARG A 91 0.34 5.85 -5.33
C ARG A 91 0.40 6.17 -6.81
N ARG A 92 0.35 5.17 -7.70
CA ARG A 92 0.36 5.42 -9.15
C ARG A 92 -0.83 6.26 -9.61
N LEU A 93 -1.97 6.13 -8.93
CA LEU A 93 -3.17 6.93 -9.20
C LEU A 93 -3.03 8.36 -8.67
N ARG A 94 -2.37 8.55 -7.52
CA ARG A 94 -2.11 9.87 -6.92
C ARG A 94 -0.67 10.30 -7.21
N ARG A 95 -0.46 10.98 -8.34
CA ARG A 95 0.86 11.36 -8.89
C ARG A 95 1.75 12.24 -7.99
N SER A 96 1.30 12.69 -6.81
CA SER A 96 2.12 13.48 -5.88
C SER A 96 1.80 13.16 -4.40
N SER A 97 2.40 12.12 -3.84
CA SER A 97 2.55 12.02 -2.38
C SER A 97 4.02 11.97 -2.04
N ASP A 98 4.51 12.84 -1.16
CA ASP A 98 5.89 12.74 -0.63
C ASP A 98 5.99 11.72 0.50
N ILE A 99 4.87 11.08 0.83
CA ILE A 99 4.73 10.05 1.86
C ILE A 99 4.53 8.69 1.21
N TYR A 100 5.36 7.72 1.58
CA TYR A 100 5.32 6.36 1.05
C TYR A 100 5.36 5.31 2.15
N SER A 101 4.32 4.49 2.21
CA SER A 101 4.12 3.48 3.24
C SER A 101 4.41 2.07 2.77
N TYR A 102 5.01 1.27 3.63
CA TYR A 102 5.19 -0.17 3.45
C TYR A 102 4.91 -0.92 4.74
N MET A 103 3.97 -1.86 4.70
CA MET A 103 3.77 -2.81 5.77
C MET A 103 4.95 -3.78 5.80
N LEU A 104 5.65 -3.83 6.93
CA LEU A 104 6.77 -4.72 7.16
C LEU A 104 6.28 -6.09 7.63
N ILE A 105 5.37 -6.09 8.61
CA ILE A 105 4.84 -7.31 9.22
C ILE A 105 3.42 -7.10 9.72
N ALA A 106 2.63 -8.17 9.71
CA ALA A 106 1.37 -8.26 10.43
C ALA A 106 1.52 -9.20 11.63
N GLY A 107 1.00 -8.78 12.77
CA GLY A 107 0.99 -9.52 14.02
C GLY A 107 -0.01 -10.68 14.00
N ARG A 108 -0.14 -11.34 15.14
CA ARG A 108 -1.09 -12.45 15.33
C ARG A 108 -2.53 -11.91 15.46
N PRO A 109 -3.53 -12.66 14.98
CA PRO A 109 -4.92 -12.31 15.19
C PRO A 109 -5.35 -12.59 16.63
N GLU A 110 -6.22 -11.74 17.17
CA GLU A 110 -6.93 -11.91 18.42
C GLU A 110 -8.44 -11.83 18.17
N PHE A 111 -9.21 -12.76 18.75
CA PHE A 111 -10.64 -12.91 18.48
C PHE A 111 -11.52 -12.44 19.64
N GLN A 112 -10.92 -11.97 20.73
CA GLN A 112 -11.68 -11.45 21.86
C GLN A 112 -12.27 -10.08 21.45
N PRO A 113 -13.60 -9.93 21.44
CA PRO A 113 -14.20 -8.64 21.14
C PRO A 113 -13.80 -7.63 22.22
N LEU A 114 -13.70 -6.36 21.84
CA LEU A 114 -13.50 -5.31 22.83
C LEU A 114 -14.73 -5.30 23.76
N PRO A 115 -14.55 -5.26 25.08
CA PRO A 115 -15.66 -5.09 26.00
C PRO A 115 -16.24 -3.69 25.76
N LEU A 116 -17.28 -3.62 24.94
CA LEU A 116 -18.08 -2.42 24.81
C LEU A 116 -18.84 -2.30 26.14
N ASN A 117 -18.36 -1.43 27.03
CA ASN A 117 -19.16 -0.98 28.16
C ASN A 117 -20.30 -0.15 27.57
N VAL A 118 -21.35 -0.83 27.11
CA VAL A 118 -22.61 -0.18 26.72
C VAL A 118 -23.33 0.13 28.03
N GLU A 119 -22.84 1.16 28.72
CA GLU A 119 -23.50 1.72 29.89
C GLU A 119 -24.85 2.29 29.42
N GLY A 120 -25.91 1.48 29.53
CA GLY A 120 -27.28 1.90 29.22
C GLY A 120 -28.16 0.95 28.41
N SER A 121 -27.66 -0.15 27.85
CA SER A 121 -28.52 -1.11 27.11
C SER A 121 -28.82 -2.36 27.93
N ASN A 122 -29.70 -2.23 28.92
CA ASN A 122 -30.43 -3.36 29.48
C ASN A 122 -31.47 -3.83 28.46
N THR A 123 -31.03 -4.46 27.36
CA THR A 123 -31.91 -5.33 26.59
C THR A 123 -31.15 -6.57 26.12
N ASP A 124 -31.57 -7.74 26.61
CA ASP A 124 -31.25 -9.08 26.11
C ASP A 124 -31.55 -9.29 24.60
N ARG A 125 -32.00 -8.24 23.90
CA ARG A 125 -32.42 -8.24 22.51
C ARG A 125 -31.30 -7.84 21.54
N GLN A 126 -30.26 -7.14 21.99
CA GLN A 126 -29.12 -6.74 21.14
C GLN A 126 -28.10 -7.87 20.88
N LYS A 127 -28.15 -8.96 21.66
CA LYS A 127 -27.30 -10.15 21.44
C LYS A 127 -27.62 -10.93 20.17
N LYS A 128 -28.80 -10.73 19.56
CA LYS A 128 -29.30 -11.56 18.44
C LYS A 128 -29.21 -10.94 17.05
N SER A 129 -28.93 -9.64 16.91
CA SER A 129 -28.82 -8.99 15.58
C SER A 129 -27.38 -8.78 15.09
N VAL A 130 -26.39 -9.10 15.93
CA VAL A 130 -24.93 -9.06 15.61
C VAL A 130 -24.38 -10.47 15.35
N SER A 131 -25.24 -11.50 15.26
CA SER A 131 -24.84 -12.92 15.31
C SER A 131 -23.91 -13.38 14.19
N ASP A 132 -23.78 -12.63 13.10
CA ASP A 132 -23.10 -13.08 11.88
C ASP A 132 -21.84 -12.26 11.56
N VAL A 133 -21.48 -11.28 12.41
CA VAL A 133 -20.29 -10.44 12.23
C VAL A 133 -19.25 -10.80 13.28
N GLU A 134 -18.12 -11.30 12.81
CA GLU A 134 -16.97 -11.68 13.59
C GLU A 134 -15.94 -10.54 13.61
N GLN A 135 -15.38 -10.26 14.79
CA GLN A 135 -14.32 -9.28 14.96
C GLN A 135 -12.96 -9.97 15.08
N VAL A 136 -11.97 -9.46 14.34
CA VAL A 136 -10.57 -9.88 14.41
C VAL A 136 -9.73 -8.65 14.69
N PHE A 137 -9.06 -8.66 15.83
CA PHE A 137 -8.05 -7.66 16.16
C PHE A 137 -6.68 -8.13 15.70
N PHE A 138 -5.84 -7.23 15.18
CA PHE A 138 -4.44 -7.52 14.91
C PHE A 138 -3.63 -6.23 14.85
N THR A 139 -2.32 -6.36 14.98
CA THR A 139 -1.38 -5.24 14.84
C THR A 139 -0.57 -5.34 13.56
N THR A 140 -0.07 -4.22 13.06
CA THR A 140 0.91 -4.21 11.98
C THR A 140 2.04 -3.24 12.31
N LEU A 141 3.21 -3.49 11.73
CA LEU A 141 4.32 -2.55 11.73
C LEU A 141 4.46 -2.00 10.32
N GLU A 142 4.32 -0.69 10.19
CA GLU A 142 4.47 0.04 8.94
C GLU A 142 5.72 0.92 8.99
N ARG A 143 6.44 0.99 7.87
CA ARG A 143 7.47 1.99 7.63
C ARG A 143 6.97 3.01 6.63
N GLN A 144 6.96 4.27 7.02
CA GLN A 144 6.68 5.40 6.15
C GLN A 144 7.97 6.14 5.80
N TYR A 145 8.08 6.55 4.55
CA TYR A 145 9.12 7.46 4.09
C TYR A 145 8.50 8.83 3.88
N ILE A 146 8.92 9.80 4.69
CA ILE A 146 8.48 11.20 4.65
C ILE A 146 9.74 12.05 4.47
N ASP A 147 9.81 12.88 3.43
CA ASP A 147 10.97 13.74 3.14
C ASP A 147 12.32 12.98 3.18
N LYS A 148 12.33 11.75 2.62
CA LYS A 148 13.48 10.83 2.59
C LYS A 148 13.91 10.29 3.97
N LYS A 149 13.14 10.52 5.02
CA LYS A 149 13.34 9.94 6.35
C LYS A 149 12.39 8.77 6.55
N ALA A 150 12.89 7.69 7.13
CA ALA A 150 12.06 6.56 7.54
C ALA A 150 11.53 6.80 8.95
N VAL A 151 10.22 6.67 9.11
CA VAL A 151 9.53 6.60 10.41
C VAL A 151 8.78 5.28 10.47
N GLU A 152 8.70 4.70 11.65
CA GLU A 152 7.95 3.46 11.87
C GLU A 152 6.72 3.76 12.71
N LEU A 153 5.61 3.13 12.34
CA LEU A 153 4.32 3.26 12.98
C LEU A 153 3.80 1.87 13.31
N GLN A 154 3.24 1.74 14.50
CA GLN A 154 2.50 0.56 14.87
C GLN A 154 1.01 0.85 14.68
N GLU A 155 0.34 0.04 13.89
CA GLU A 155 -1.09 0.18 13.65
C GLU A 155 -1.87 -0.95 14.33
N PHE A 156 -3.05 -0.62 14.84
CA PHE A 156 -3.95 -1.51 15.55
C PHE A 156 -5.26 -1.56 14.79
N HIS A 157 -5.66 -2.75 14.34
CA HIS A 157 -6.76 -2.90 13.41
C HIS A 157 -7.88 -3.73 14.03
N TRP A 158 -9.12 -3.29 13.82
CA TRP A 158 -10.32 -4.10 14.05
C TRP A 158 -10.93 -4.41 12.71
N LEU A 159 -10.78 -5.66 12.27
CA LEU A 159 -11.34 -6.17 11.05
C LEU A 159 -12.65 -6.90 11.36
N LEU A 160 -13.73 -6.46 10.74
CA LEU A 160 -15.03 -7.10 10.86
C LEU A 160 -15.29 -7.92 9.60
N LEU A 161 -15.55 -9.20 9.80
CA LEU A 161 -15.84 -10.17 8.75
C LEU A 161 -17.21 -10.78 8.99
N THR A 162 -17.86 -11.24 7.93
CA THR A 162 -19.09 -12.02 8.03
C THR A 162 -18.97 -13.29 7.20
N LYS A 163 -19.56 -14.38 7.71
CA LYS A 163 -19.62 -15.65 7.00
C LYS A 163 -20.95 -15.76 6.27
N THR A 164 -20.91 -15.94 4.95
CA THR A 164 -22.08 -16.34 4.16
C THR A 164 -22.13 -17.86 4.02
N SER A 165 -23.19 -18.38 3.41
CA SER A 165 -23.29 -19.80 3.06
C SER A 165 -22.12 -20.30 2.20
N SER A 166 -21.51 -19.40 1.42
CA SER A 166 -20.47 -19.73 0.47
C SER A 166 -19.09 -19.21 0.83
N ASP A 167 -18.93 -18.11 1.59
CA ASP A 167 -17.63 -17.42 1.71
C ASP A 167 -17.51 -16.51 2.93
N TRP A 168 -16.28 -16.13 3.28
CA TRP A 168 -16.00 -15.02 4.18
C TRP A 168 -15.97 -13.70 3.43
N ARG A 169 -16.62 -12.67 3.97
CA ARG A 169 -16.72 -11.33 3.37
C ARG A 169 -16.24 -10.25 4.32
N PHE A 170 -15.56 -9.26 3.75
CA PHE A 170 -15.19 -8.03 4.44
C PHE A 170 -16.44 -7.19 4.73
N VAL A 171 -16.60 -6.74 5.98
CA VAL A 171 -17.67 -5.79 6.37
C VAL A 171 -17.08 -4.39 6.45
N MET A 172 -16.17 -4.18 7.40
CA MET A 172 -15.53 -2.90 7.65
C MET A 172 -14.22 -3.07 8.44
N MET A 173 -13.43 -2.00 8.53
CA MET A 173 -12.20 -2.00 9.29
C MET A 173 -11.97 -0.65 9.97
N PHE A 174 -11.50 -0.69 11.22
CA PHE A 174 -11.05 0.49 11.95
C PHE A 174 -9.55 0.39 12.22
N THR A 175 -8.89 1.54 12.37
CA THR A 175 -7.45 1.58 12.67
C THR A 175 -7.11 2.70 13.64
N GLN A 176 -6.29 2.37 14.62
CA GLN A 176 -5.51 3.32 15.42
C GLN A 176 -4.05 3.28 14.97
N THR A 177 -3.40 4.43 14.95
CA THR A 177 -1.99 4.54 14.59
C THR A 177 -1.21 5.07 15.78
N GLY A 178 -0.20 4.32 16.22
CA GLY A 178 0.74 4.70 17.27
C GLY A 178 2.14 4.96 16.70
N ALA A 179 2.88 5.86 17.35
CA ALA A 179 4.30 6.03 17.06
C ALA A 179 5.08 4.78 17.49
N TYR A 180 6.14 4.45 16.76
CA TYR A 180 7.06 3.36 17.12
C TYR A 180 8.52 3.85 17.01
N PRO A 181 9.42 3.47 17.94
CA PRO A 181 9.20 2.63 19.13
C PRO A 181 8.63 3.40 20.34
N GLN A 182 8.38 4.70 20.20
CA GLN A 182 7.96 5.55 21.32
C GLN A 182 6.48 5.34 21.64
N GLN A 183 6.17 4.94 22.88
CA GLN A 183 4.83 4.59 23.35
C GLN A 183 3.99 5.83 23.70
N GLN A 184 3.79 6.72 22.73
CA GLN A 184 2.75 7.74 22.84
C GLN A 184 1.37 7.07 22.72
N PRO A 185 0.31 7.61 23.35
CA PRO A 185 -1.04 7.09 23.14
C PRO A 185 -1.36 7.04 21.65
N PRO A 186 -1.91 5.91 21.14
CA PRO A 186 -2.25 5.80 19.74
C PRO A 186 -3.36 6.79 19.38
N SER A 187 -3.46 7.13 18.10
CA SER A 187 -4.53 7.99 17.60
C SER A 187 -5.90 7.40 17.94
N PRO A 188 -6.96 8.23 18.00
CA PRO A 188 -8.33 7.70 18.04
C PRO A 188 -8.59 6.74 16.86
N PRO A 189 -9.42 5.70 17.04
CA PRO A 189 -9.77 4.79 15.95
C PRO A 189 -10.47 5.54 14.82
N ARG A 190 -10.08 5.28 13.57
CA ARG A 190 -10.71 5.84 12.37
C ARG A 190 -11.15 4.73 11.44
N ASP A 191 -12.24 4.95 10.70
CA ASP A 191 -12.65 4.03 9.63
C ASP A 191 -11.56 3.97 8.56
N SER A 192 -11.03 2.77 8.35
CA SER A 192 -9.96 2.47 7.39
C SER A 192 -10.44 1.48 6.32
N SER A 193 -11.75 1.31 6.15
CA SER A 193 -12.36 0.38 5.19
C SER A 193 -12.00 0.62 3.73
N ASN A 194 -11.53 1.83 3.42
CA ASN A 194 -11.05 2.24 2.09
C ASN A 194 -9.52 2.38 2.01
N GLY A 195 -8.79 2.14 3.10
CA GLY A 195 -7.32 2.21 3.15
C GLY A 195 -6.64 1.04 2.44
N SER A 196 -5.34 1.19 2.16
CA SER A 196 -4.55 0.17 1.43
C SER A 196 -4.56 -1.20 2.10
N ILE A 197 -4.56 -1.24 3.44
CA ILE A 197 -4.64 -2.49 4.21
C ILE A 197 -5.98 -3.18 3.96
N ALA A 198 -7.10 -2.46 4.07
CA ALA A 198 -8.43 -3.01 3.80
C ALA A 198 -8.56 -3.49 2.34
N GLN A 199 -7.97 -2.77 1.39
CA GLN A 199 -7.91 -3.21 -0.01
C GLN A 199 -7.07 -4.49 -0.18
N GLY A 200 -5.97 -4.61 0.57
CA GLY A 200 -5.18 -5.84 0.66
C GLY A 200 -6.01 -7.01 1.17
N VAL A 201 -6.74 -6.82 2.28
CA VAL A 201 -7.67 -7.80 2.87
C VAL A 201 -8.73 -8.24 1.86
N LYS A 202 -9.45 -7.28 1.25
CA LYS A 202 -10.49 -7.56 0.24
C LYS A 202 -9.95 -8.37 -0.95
N THR A 203 -8.76 -7.99 -1.43
CA THR A 203 -8.11 -8.69 -2.55
C THR A 203 -7.70 -10.10 -2.16
N TRP A 204 -7.12 -10.29 -0.97
CA TRP A 204 -6.75 -11.61 -0.46
C TRP A 204 -7.98 -12.51 -0.33
N LEU A 205 -9.07 -12.02 0.28
CA LEU A 205 -10.32 -12.77 0.41
C LEU A 205 -10.87 -13.20 -0.95
N ARG A 206 -10.87 -12.30 -1.94
CA ARG A 206 -11.30 -12.61 -3.30
C ARG A 206 -10.42 -13.70 -3.95
N ASP A 207 -9.10 -13.62 -3.80
CA ASP A 207 -8.17 -14.59 -4.35
C ASP A 207 -8.28 -15.95 -3.62
N CYS A 208 -8.63 -15.91 -2.33
CA CYS A 208 -8.99 -17.08 -1.52
C CYS A 208 -10.23 -17.79 -2.08
N GLN A 209 -11.31 -17.04 -2.31
CA GLN A 209 -12.55 -17.56 -2.90
C GLN A 209 -12.30 -18.18 -4.28
N ALA A 210 -11.40 -17.58 -5.07
CA ALA A 210 -10.96 -18.11 -6.36
C ALA A 210 -10.00 -19.33 -6.27
N GLY A 211 -9.69 -19.83 -5.06
CA GLY A 211 -8.79 -20.97 -4.84
C GLY A 211 -7.34 -20.70 -5.25
N SER A 212 -6.93 -19.42 -5.32
CA SER A 212 -5.59 -19.02 -5.77
C SER A 212 -4.56 -18.94 -4.64
N ILE A 213 -5.01 -19.03 -3.38
CA ILE A 213 -4.14 -19.04 -2.20
C ILE A 213 -3.49 -20.41 -2.04
N ARG A 214 -2.16 -20.43 -1.98
CA ARG A 214 -1.38 -21.64 -1.70
C ARG A 214 -1.01 -21.65 -0.22
N VAL A 215 -1.42 -22.70 0.47
CA VAL A 215 -0.93 -22.94 1.83
C VAL A 215 0.45 -23.56 1.71
N ARG A 216 1.45 -22.81 2.20
CA ARG A 216 2.77 -23.33 2.51
C ARG A 216 2.77 -23.83 3.93
#